data_AF-A0A7V4IW35-F1
#
_entry.id   AF-A0A7V4IW35-F1
#
_cell.length_a   1.000
_cell.length_b   1.000
_cell.length_c   1.000
_cell.angle_alpha   90.00
_cell.angle_beta   90.00
_cell.angle_gamma   90.00
#
_symmetry.space_group_name_H-M   'P 1'
#
loop_
_entity.id
_entity.type
_entity.pdbx_description
1 polymer ?
#
loop_
_entity_poly.entity_id
_entity_poly.type
_entity_poly.pdbx_seq_one_letter_code
_entity_poly.pdbx_strand_id
1 'polypeptide(L)' 'MSTTEVHALRAAAVAVRQNAYAPHSGFAVGAALVTSDDRVFVGTNVENDSYGLSLCAERAAIAAAV' A
#
# COMPACT_ATOMS: atom_id res chain seq x y z
N MET A 1 16.63 9.69 -5.07
CA MET A 1 15.94 9.33 -3.81
C MET A 1 16.99 9.12 -2.74
N SER A 2 16.92 9.86 -1.64
CA SER A 2 17.81 9.74 -0.49
C SER A 2 17.43 8.56 0.40
N THR A 3 18.36 8.08 1.23
CA THR A 3 18.09 7.01 2.22
C THR A 3 16.96 7.39 3.17
N THR A 4 16.88 8.67 3.56
CA THR A 4 15.83 9.20 4.44
C THR A 4 14.45 9.10 3.80
N GLU A 5 14.32 9.42 2.51
CA GLU A 5 13.06 9.29 1.76
C GLU A 5 12.59 7.84 1.69
N VAL A 6 13.50 6.90 1.40
CA VAL A 6 13.20 5.46 1.41
C VAL A 6 12.69 5.01 2.78
N HIS A 7 13.33 5.47 3.86
CA HIS A 7 12.92 5.14 5.22
C HIS A 7 11.53 5.71 5.56
N ALA A 8 11.23 6.94 5.12
CA ALA A 8 9.92 7.56 5.32
C ALA A 8 8.81 6.80 4.57
N LEU A 9 9.04 6.44 3.31
CA LEU A 9 8.10 5.62 2.53
C LEU A 9 7.88 4.25 3.15
N ARG A 10 8.96 3.60 3.60
CA ARG A 10 8.86 2.31 4.31
C ARG A 10 8.03 2.45 5.59
N ALA A 11 8.21 3.52 6.37
CA ALA A 11 7.43 3.76 7.57
C ALA A 11 5.94 3.94 7.25
N ALA A 12 5.61 4.72 6.22
CA ALA A 12 4.23 4.91 5.76
C ALA A 12 3.59 3.60 5.29
N ALA A 13 4.32 2.78 4.51
CA ALA A 13 3.85 1.47 4.07
C ALA A 13 3.63 0.51 5.24
N VAL A 14 4.50 0.52 6.25
CA VAL A 14 4.33 -0.29 7.47
C VAL A 14 3.12 0.16 8.30
N ALA A 15 2.87 1.46 8.37
CA ALA A 15 1.74 2.02 9.10
C ALA A 15 0.40 1.64 8.44
N VAL A 16 0.26 1.84 7.12
CA VAL A 16 -1.00 1.55 6.40
C VAL A 16 -1.32 0.04 6.35
N ARG A 17 -0.29 -0.83 6.43
CA ARG A 17 -0.46 -2.30 6.46
C ARG A 17 -1.44 -2.77 7.54
N GLN A 18 -1.57 -2.03 8.64
CA GLN A 18 -2.51 -2.37 9.72
C GLN A 18 -3.98 -2.36 9.28
N ASN A 19 -4.29 -1.69 8.16
CA ASN A 19 -5.63 -1.61 7.58
C ASN A 19 -5.91 -2.71 6.55
N ALA A 20 -4.96 -3.63 6.32
CA ALA A 20 -5.10 -4.71 5.35
C ALA A 20 -6.33 -5.57 5.65
N TYR A 21 -7.13 -5.84 4.62
CA TYR A 21 -8.15 -6.86 4.68
C TYR A 21 -7.60 -8.10 3.97
N ALA A 22 -7.07 -9.05 4.75
CA ALA A 22 -6.42 -10.26 4.21
C ALA A 22 -6.84 -11.55 4.96
N PRO A 23 -8.14 -11.85 5.09
CA PRO A 23 -8.61 -13.03 5.82
C PRO A 23 -8.29 -14.35 5.11
N HIS A 24 -8.09 -14.36 3.79
CA HIS A 24 -7.89 -15.58 3.01
C HIS A 24 -6.43 -16.03 3.05
N SER A 25 -5.48 -15.11 2.89
CA SER A 25 -4.04 -15.43 2.95
C SER A 25 -3.40 -15.24 4.33
N GLY A 26 -3.98 -14.40 5.19
CA GLY A 26 -3.31 -13.92 6.41
C GLY A 26 -2.09 -13.03 6.13
N PHE A 27 -1.88 -12.61 4.88
CA PHE A 27 -0.69 -11.88 4.45
C PHE A 27 -1.00 -10.40 4.23
N ALA A 28 -0.78 -9.60 5.27
CA ALA A 28 -1.00 -8.15 5.24
C ALA A 28 0.14 -7.42 4.51
N VAL A 29 -0.21 -6.60 3.52
CA VAL A 29 0.71 -5.80 2.71
C VAL A 29 0.30 -4.34 2.75
N GLY A 30 1.28 -3.45 2.96
CA GLY A 30 1.10 -2.02 2.79
C GLY A 30 2.10 -1.50 1.76
N ALA A 31 1.69 -0.49 1.00
CA ALA A 31 2.49 0.17 -0.02
C ALA A 31 2.41 1.69 0.18
N ALA A 32 3.49 2.38 -0.18
CA ALA A 32 3.57 3.83 -0.22
C ALA A 32 4.32 4.23 -1.50
N LEU A 33 3.82 5.25 -2.19
CA LEU A 33 4.47 5.86 -3.34
C LEU A 33 4.57 7.36 -3.15
N VAL A 34 5.61 7.96 -3.74
CA VAL A 34 5.81 9.41 -3.79
C VAL A 34 5.69 9.87 -5.25
N THR A 35 4.98 10.95 -5.48
CA THR A 35 4.84 11.58 -6.81
C THR A 35 5.95 12.60 -7.05
N SER A 36 6.06 13.11 -8.28
CA SER A 36 7.07 14.12 -8.64
C SER A 36 6.86 15.48 -7.97
N ASP A 37 5.68 15.72 -7.37
CA ASP A 37 5.33 16.89 -6.57
C ASP A 37 5.36 16.61 -5.05
N ASP A 38 6.15 15.60 -4.64
CA ASP A 38 6.42 15.23 -3.24
C ASP A 38 5.21 14.79 -2.41
N ARG A 39 4.07 14.48 -3.04
CA ARG A 39 2.90 13.92 -2.34
C ARG A 39 3.08 12.42 -2.13
N VAL A 40 2.74 11.95 -0.95
CA VAL A 40 2.81 10.53 -0.59
C VAL A 40 1.41 9.93 -0.55
N PHE A 41 1.23 8.84 -1.28
CA PHE A 41 -0.01 8.06 -1.28
C PHE A 41 0.26 6.65 -0.77
N VAL A 42 -0.72 6.10 -0.05
CA VAL A 42 -0.60 4.81 0.61
C VAL A 42 -1.76 3.90 0.26
N GLY A 43 -1.52 2.60 0.31
CA GLY A 43 -2.53 1.59 0.04
C GLY A 43 -2.21 0.29 0.76
N THR A 44 -3.22 -0.56 0.87
CA THR A 44 -3.10 -1.89 1.48
C THR A 44 -3.87 -2.91 0.65
N ASN A 45 -3.54 -4.19 0.77
CA ASN A 45 -4.26 -5.23 0.05
C ASN A 45 -5.65 -5.43 0.64
N VAL A 46 -6.61 -5.70 -0.25
CA VAL A 46 -7.99 -6.01 0.07
C VAL A 46 -8.35 -7.28 -0.67
N GLU A 47 -8.47 -8.37 0.06
CA GLU A 47 -8.85 -9.66 -0.49
C GLU A 47 -10.34 -9.76 -0.73
N ASN A 48 -10.71 -10.69 -1.59
CA ASN A 48 -12.09 -10.98 -1.95
C ASN A 48 -12.29 -12.49 -2.04
N ASP A 49 -13.50 -12.96 -1.73
CA ASP A 49 -13.85 -14.39 -1.84
C ASP A 49 -13.63 -14.92 -3.26
N SER A 50 -13.85 -14.09 -4.29
CA SER A 50 -13.36 -14.37 -5.63
C SER A 50 -11.91 -13.91 -5.74
N TYR A 51 -10.97 -14.85 -5.63
CA TYR A 51 -9.54 -14.53 -5.47
C TYR A 51 -8.97 -13.64 -6.59
N GLY A 52 -9.51 -13.75 -7.80
CA GLY A 52 -9.11 -12.91 -8.94
C GLY A 52 -9.51 -11.44 -8.80
N LEU A 53 -10.45 -11.11 -7.92
CA LEU A 53 -10.89 -9.74 -7.63
C LEU A 53 -10.11 -9.08 -6.49
N SER A 54 -9.21 -9.81 -5.82
CA SER A 54 -8.36 -9.24 -4.77
C SER A 54 -7.53 -8.08 -5.32
N LEU A 55 -7.46 -7.00 -4.54
CA LEU A 55 -6.69 -5.80 -4.84
C LEU A 55 -5.37 -5.83 -4.08
N CYS A 56 -4.27 -5.56 -4.77
CA CYS A 56 -2.95 -5.46 -4.13
C CYS A 56 -2.72 -4.05 -3.57
N ALA A 57 -1.81 -3.93 -2.61
CA ALA A 57 -1.54 -2.67 -1.91
C ALA A 57 -1.06 -1.56 -2.84
N GLU A 58 -0.29 -1.92 -3.87
CA GLU A 58 0.28 -1.01 -4.86
C GLU A 58 -0.81 -0.43 -5.76
N ARG A 59 -1.75 -1.26 -6.22
CA ARG A 59 -2.91 -0.80 -7.00
C ARG A 59 -3.80 0.13 -6.16
N ALA A 60 -4.00 -0.19 -4.87
CA ALA A 60 -4.72 0.69 -3.95
C ALA A 60 -4.01 2.04 -3.76
N ALA A 61 -2.68 2.05 -3.62
CA ALA A 61 -1.89 3.28 -3.47
C ALA A 61 -1.95 4.14 -4.75
N ILE A 62 -1.93 3.52 -5.93
CA ILE A 62 -2.11 4.23 -7.22
C ILE A 62 -3.53 4.78 -7.33
N ALA A 63 -4.55 4.00 -6.96
CA ALA A 63 -5.94 4.45 -7.00
C ALA A 63 -6.18 5.65 -6.06
N ALA A 64 -5.51 5.72 -4.92
CA ALA A 64 -5.57 6.85 -4.00
C ALA A 64 -4.90 8.14 -4.53
N ALA A 65 -4.07 8.02 -5.58
CA ALA A 65 -3.32 9.13 -6.17
C ALA A 65 -4.05 9.84 -7.33
N VAL A 66 -5.25 9.36 -7.69
CA VAL A 66 -6.14 9.91 -8.74
C VAL A 66 -7.34 10.56 -8.10
#